data_AF-A0A2E6N4Q0-F1
#
_entry.id   AF-A0A2E6N4Q0-F1
#
_cell.length_a   1.000
_cell.length_b   1.000
_cell.length_c   1.000
_cell.angle_alpha   90.00
_cell.angle_beta   90.00
_cell.angle_gamma   90.00
#
_symmetry.space_group_name_H-M   'P 1'
#
loop_
_entity.id
_entity.type
_entity.pdbx_description
1 polymer ?
#
loop_
_entity_poly.entity_id
_entity_poly.type
_entity_poly.pdbx_seq_one_letter_code
_entity_poly.pdbx_strand_id
1 'polypeptide(L)'
;MADSKKDDLTKDPLIQWFEKTSEYIQTNKNTIIWILVVIVVITGSIIGYSFYSNSQEQQAQQLLSIAEGYYAEGDYQKALDGDSFELTYGFRTIAVDFAGTYAGNLAIYYSAISAYQLENIDEALDYIEEFEVPKGILGVGAKNLHAKLYLANGSLESAAKTFESAARWNNNEATTPDNLLSAAEIYSELGNTTKAADLVAEILTQFPNSSQQARAEFLKGNLAIQ
;
A
#
# COMPACT_ATOMS: atom_id res chain seq x y z
N MET A 1 77.82 -3.01 27.15
CA MET A 1 77.08 -3.47 25.96
C MET A 1 75.65 -3.81 26.38
N ALA A 2 74.77 -2.82 26.50
CA ALA A 2 73.38 -3.04 26.92
C ALA A 2 72.37 -2.14 26.19
N ASP A 3 72.74 -1.57 25.03
CA ASP A 3 71.90 -0.61 24.31
C ASP A 3 71.38 -1.09 22.94
N SER A 4 71.79 -2.26 22.45
CA SER A 4 71.45 -2.68 21.07
C SER A 4 70.16 -3.50 20.92
N LYS A 5 69.50 -3.92 22.01
CA LYS A 5 68.34 -4.86 21.93
C LYS A 5 66.97 -4.21 22.11
N LYS A 6 66.91 -2.92 22.48
CA LYS A 6 65.64 -2.17 22.60
C LYS A 6 65.17 -1.57 21.27
N ASP A 7 66.09 -1.41 20.31
CA ASP A 7 65.85 -0.65 19.08
C ASP A 7 65.28 -1.46 17.91
N ASP A 8 65.13 -2.79 18.08
CA ASP A 8 64.66 -3.72 17.04
C ASP A 8 63.21 -4.20 17.27
N LEU A 9 62.67 -3.96 18.47
CA LEU A 9 61.25 -4.22 18.80
C LEU A 9 60.33 -3.07 18.34
N THR A 10 60.87 -1.87 18.14
CA THR A 10 60.12 -0.67 17.72
C THR A 10 59.88 -0.60 16.20
N LYS A 11 60.43 -1.56 15.44
CA LYS A 11 60.29 -1.67 13.97
C LYS A 11 59.40 -2.82 13.52
N ASP A 12 58.76 -3.53 14.44
CA ASP A 12 57.79 -4.56 14.08
C ASP A 12 56.53 -3.90 13.49
N PRO A 13 56.17 -4.18 12.23
CA PRO A 13 54.97 -3.62 11.60
C PRO A 13 53.70 -3.84 12.41
N LEU A 14 53.64 -4.92 13.19
CA LEU A 14 52.52 -5.23 14.08
C LEU A 14 52.49 -4.31 15.29
N ILE A 15 53.65 -4.02 15.89
CA ILE A 15 53.76 -3.12 17.04
C ILE A 15 53.45 -1.69 16.62
N GLN A 16 53.94 -1.24 15.46
CA GLN A 16 53.62 0.09 14.94
C GLN A 16 52.16 0.24 14.54
N TRP A 17 51.56 -0.80 13.95
CA TRP A 17 50.13 -0.81 13.66
C TRP A 17 49.30 -0.77 14.95
N PHE A 18 49.70 -1.53 15.96
CA PHE A 18 49.05 -1.54 17.27
C PHE A 18 49.19 -0.18 17.98
N GLU A 19 50.38 0.41 17.98
CA GLU A 19 50.65 1.73 18.57
C GLU A 19 49.87 2.83 17.85
N LYS A 20 49.88 2.87 16.51
CA LYS A 20 49.10 3.84 15.72
C LYS A 20 47.59 3.68 15.93
N THR A 21 47.10 2.45 15.99
CA THR A 21 45.67 2.17 16.24
C THR A 21 45.29 2.56 17.67
N SER A 22 46.15 2.25 18.64
CA SER A 22 45.97 2.62 20.05
C SER A 22 45.99 4.13 20.26
N GLU A 23 46.93 4.85 19.64
CA GLU A 23 47.03 6.31 19.70
C GLU A 23 45.82 6.98 19.02
N TYR A 24 45.36 6.45 17.88
CA TYR A 24 44.17 6.95 17.20
C TYR A 24 42.89 6.72 18.02
N ILE A 25 42.73 5.54 18.63
CA ILE A 25 41.60 5.24 19.51
C ILE A 25 41.65 6.10 20.78
N GLN A 26 42.83 6.31 21.37
CA GLN A 26 42.96 7.15 22.56
C GLN A 26 42.68 8.62 22.25
N THR A 27 43.17 9.13 21.13
CA THR A 27 42.97 10.52 20.70
C THR A 27 41.51 10.79 20.33
N ASN A 28 40.83 9.83 19.69
CA ASN A 28 39.44 9.98 19.24
C ASN A 28 38.43 9.22 20.12
N LYS A 29 38.83 8.84 21.34
CA LYS A 29 38.06 7.94 22.22
C LYS A 29 36.63 8.41 22.42
N ASN A 30 36.44 9.71 22.67
CA ASN A 30 35.12 10.29 22.89
C ASN A 30 34.27 10.25 21.62
N THR A 31 34.85 10.54 20.45
CA THR A 31 34.15 10.47 19.16
C THR A 31 33.73 9.04 18.82
N ILE A 32 34.62 8.07 19.04
CA ILE A 32 34.34 6.64 18.81
C ILE A 32 33.24 6.15 19.76
N ILE A 33 33.29 6.54 21.04
CA ILE A 33 32.23 6.22 22.01
C ILE A 33 30.89 6.83 21.56
N TRP A 34 30.85 8.08 21.13
CA TRP A 34 29.63 8.72 20.65
C TRP A 34 29.05 8.04 19.41
N ILE A 35 29.90 7.66 18.45
CA ILE A 35 29.48 6.89 17.27
C ILE A 35 28.88 5.55 17.69
N LEU A 36 29.52 4.82 18.61
CA LEU A 36 29.01 3.55 19.12
C LEU A 36 27.67 3.71 19.84
N VAL A 37 27.51 4.74 20.67
CA VAL A 37 26.25 5.05 21.35
C VAL A 37 25.14 5.33 20.33
N VAL A 38 25.42 6.13 19.30
CA VAL A 38 24.45 6.41 18.21
C VAL A 38 24.06 5.12 17.49
N ILE A 39 25.00 4.26 17.16
CA ILE A 39 24.71 2.96 16.51
C ILE A 39 23.82 2.08 17.40
N VAL A 40 24.12 2.00 18.70
CA VAL A 40 23.32 1.22 19.67
C VAL A 40 21.92 1.80 19.82
N VAL A 41 21.79 3.13 19.90
CA VAL A 41 20.48 3.80 19.97
C VAL A 41 19.66 3.55 18.70
N ILE A 42 20.26 3.68 17.52
CA ILE A 42 19.57 3.42 16.24
C ILE A 42 19.14 1.94 16.17
N THR A 43 20.07 1.02 16.44
CA THR A 43 19.80 -0.42 16.36
C THR A 43 18.76 -0.85 17.39
N GLY A 44 18.87 -0.36 18.63
CA GLY A 44 17.89 -0.60 19.68
C GLY A 44 16.52 -0.02 19.35
N SER A 45 16.47 1.16 18.71
CA SER A 45 15.22 1.77 18.25
C SER A 45 14.57 0.95 17.14
N ILE A 46 15.33 0.44 16.17
CA ILE A 46 14.82 -0.42 15.10
C ILE A 46 14.25 -1.73 15.65
N ILE A 47 14.98 -2.39 16.56
CA ILE A 47 14.55 -3.65 17.18
C ILE A 47 13.32 -3.43 18.06
N GLY A 48 13.33 -2.38 18.89
CA GLY A 48 12.20 -2.04 19.75
C GLY A 48 10.94 -1.72 18.95
N TYR A 49 11.07 -0.94 17.88
CA TYR A 49 9.97 -0.64 16.95
C TYR A 49 9.46 -1.90 16.25
N SER A 50 10.34 -2.77 15.77
CA SER A 50 9.97 -4.03 15.11
C SER A 50 9.17 -4.95 16.04
N PHE A 51 9.59 -5.10 17.30
CA PHE A 51 8.86 -5.92 18.28
C PHE A 51 7.48 -5.34 18.60
N TYR A 52 7.39 -4.03 18.82
CA TYR A 52 6.13 -3.34 19.06
C TYR A 52 5.17 -3.46 17.86
N SER A 53 5.67 -3.21 16.64
CA SER A 53 4.90 -3.31 15.40
C SER A 53 4.36 -4.73 15.17
N ASN A 54 5.16 -5.76 15.41
CA ASN A 54 4.69 -7.15 15.27
C ASN A 54 3.61 -7.52 16.30
N SER A 55 3.70 -7.01 17.53
CA SER A 55 2.68 -7.23 18.55
C SER A 55 1.38 -6.49 18.23
N GLN A 56 1.47 -5.29 17.64
CA GLN A 56 0.31 -4.55 17.17
C GLN A 56 -0.37 -5.25 15.99
N GLU A 57 0.40 -5.74 15.02
CA GLU A 57 -0.13 -6.51 13.89
C GLU A 57 -0.92 -7.74 14.35
N GLN A 58 -0.38 -8.51 15.31
CA GLN A 58 -1.06 -9.70 15.82
C GLN A 58 -2.37 -9.37 16.52
N GLN A 59 -2.40 -8.29 17.31
CA GLN A 59 -3.62 -7.83 17.97
C GLN A 59 -4.65 -7.32 16.95
N ALA A 60 -4.20 -6.50 16.00
CA ALA A 60 -5.03 -5.99 14.92
C ALA A 60 -5.66 -7.12 14.12
N GLN A 61 -4.89 -8.16 13.76
CA GLN A 61 -5.39 -9.31 13.00
C GLN A 61 -6.46 -10.11 13.77
N GLN A 62 -6.33 -10.25 15.09
CA GLN A 62 -7.33 -10.92 15.92
C GLN A 62 -8.65 -10.14 15.95
N LEU A 63 -8.58 -8.83 16.14
CA LEU A 63 -9.76 -7.95 16.13
C LEU A 63 -10.39 -7.90 14.74
N LEU A 64 -9.57 -7.81 13.69
CA LEU A 64 -10.00 -7.81 12.31
C LEU A 64 -10.81 -9.07 11.98
N SER A 65 -10.36 -10.24 12.42
CA SER A 65 -11.08 -11.50 12.20
C SER A 65 -12.48 -11.52 12.82
N ILE A 66 -12.70 -10.79 13.91
CA ILE A 66 -14.04 -10.67 14.53
C ILE A 66 -14.92 -9.76 13.67
N ALA A 67 -14.41 -8.60 13.25
CA ALA A 67 -15.14 -7.67 12.38
C ALA A 67 -15.46 -8.29 11.01
N GLU A 68 -14.53 -9.07 10.44
CA GLU A 68 -14.74 -9.89 9.23
C GLU A 68 -15.87 -10.91 9.42
N GLY A 69 -16.06 -11.42 10.64
CA GLY A 69 -17.18 -12.29 10.99
C GLY A 69 -18.52 -11.59 10.79
N TYR A 70 -18.70 -10.40 11.39
CA TYR A 70 -19.92 -9.60 11.19
C TYR A 70 -20.13 -9.23 9.71
N TYR A 71 -19.05 -8.87 9.01
CA TYR A 71 -19.11 -8.59 7.58
C TYR A 71 -19.59 -9.79 6.77
N ALA A 72 -19.10 -11.00 7.08
CA ALA A 72 -19.49 -12.24 6.41
C ALA A 72 -20.95 -12.63 6.69
N GLU A 73 -21.49 -12.22 7.84
CA GLU A 73 -22.90 -12.35 8.20
C GLU A 73 -23.80 -11.30 7.52
N GLY A 74 -23.21 -10.28 6.90
CA GLY A 74 -23.91 -9.16 6.27
C GLY A 74 -24.33 -8.06 7.24
N ASP A 75 -23.85 -8.10 8.49
CA ASP A 75 -24.08 -7.04 9.47
C ASP A 75 -23.00 -5.95 9.31
N TYR A 76 -23.13 -5.15 8.26
CA TYR A 76 -22.14 -4.14 7.89
C TYR A 76 -22.02 -3.01 8.92
N GLN A 77 -23.09 -2.70 9.66
CA GLN A 77 -23.04 -1.69 10.72
C GLN A 77 -22.17 -2.19 11.88
N LYS A 78 -22.41 -3.42 12.33
CA LYS A 78 -21.63 -4.04 13.39
C LYS A 78 -20.19 -4.33 12.95
N ALA A 79 -19.99 -4.68 11.69
CA ALA A 79 -18.65 -4.82 11.12
C ALA A 79 -17.87 -3.50 11.10
N LEU A 80 -18.53 -2.39 10.74
CA LEU A 80 -17.90 -1.08 10.65
C LEU A 80 -17.60 -0.47 12.03
N ASP A 81 -18.56 -0.49 12.95
CA ASP A 81 -18.47 0.23 14.23
C ASP A 81 -18.17 -0.68 15.43
N GLY A 82 -18.31 -2.00 15.27
CA GLY A 82 -18.20 -2.98 16.35
C GLY A 82 -19.49 -3.08 17.16
N ASP A 83 -19.39 -3.69 18.33
CA ASP A 83 -20.52 -3.85 19.25
C ASP A 83 -20.11 -3.46 20.66
N SER A 84 -20.75 -2.40 21.16
CA SER A 84 -20.49 -1.87 22.51
C SER A 84 -20.93 -2.80 23.65
N PHE A 85 -21.89 -3.68 23.42
CA PHE A 85 -22.37 -4.66 24.39
C PHE A 85 -21.46 -5.89 24.44
N GLU A 86 -20.99 -6.36 23.28
CA GLU A 86 -20.03 -7.47 23.16
C GLU A 86 -18.57 -7.00 23.32
N LEU A 87 -18.33 -5.69 23.41
CA LEU A 87 -17.02 -5.03 23.51
C LEU A 87 -16.08 -5.40 22.35
N THR A 88 -16.63 -5.48 21.14
CA THR A 88 -15.88 -5.81 19.92
C THR A 88 -15.53 -4.55 19.14
N TYR A 89 -14.40 -4.60 18.44
CA TYR A 89 -13.93 -3.51 17.58
C TYR A 89 -14.48 -3.70 16.17
N GLY A 90 -14.97 -2.63 15.57
CA GLY A 90 -15.27 -2.57 14.15
C GLY A 90 -14.07 -2.14 13.31
N PHE A 91 -14.19 -2.26 12.00
CA PHE A 91 -13.15 -1.87 11.05
C PHE A 91 -12.69 -0.42 11.23
N ARG A 92 -13.59 0.51 11.53
CA ARG A 92 -13.27 1.93 11.77
C ARG A 92 -12.25 2.08 12.90
N THR A 93 -12.51 1.45 14.03
CA THR A 93 -11.64 1.55 15.21
C THR A 93 -10.31 0.84 14.94
N ILE A 94 -10.33 -0.31 14.25
CA ILE A 94 -9.11 -1.05 13.91
C ILE A 94 -8.21 -0.23 12.97
N ALA A 95 -8.81 0.44 11.97
CA ALA A 95 -8.09 1.31 11.04
C ALA A 95 -7.34 2.45 11.76
N VAL A 96 -7.99 3.08 12.75
CA VAL A 96 -7.41 4.19 13.52
C VAL A 96 -6.37 3.71 14.53
N ASP A 97 -6.73 2.74 15.38
CA ASP A 97 -5.88 2.34 16.52
C ASP A 97 -4.66 1.52 16.09
N PHE A 98 -4.74 0.85 14.94
CA PHE A 98 -3.67 0.03 14.37
C PHE A 98 -3.16 0.59 13.02
N ALA A 99 -3.27 1.90 12.82
CA ALA A 99 -2.70 2.57 11.65
C ALA A 99 -1.21 2.19 11.44
N GLY A 100 -0.83 1.88 10.20
CA GLY A 100 0.52 1.43 9.84
C GLY A 100 0.79 -0.07 10.00
N THR A 101 -0.19 -0.84 10.49
CA THR A 101 -0.20 -2.31 10.40
C THR A 101 -0.89 -2.76 9.10
N TYR A 102 -0.59 -3.97 8.63
CA TYR A 102 -1.27 -4.57 7.48
C TYR A 102 -2.75 -4.79 7.77
N ALA A 103 -3.09 -5.33 8.95
CA ALA A 103 -4.46 -5.51 9.40
C ALA A 103 -5.22 -4.17 9.53
N GLY A 104 -4.57 -3.12 10.03
CA GLY A 104 -5.14 -1.76 10.07
C GLY A 104 -5.44 -1.22 8.67
N ASN A 105 -4.52 -1.38 7.73
CA ASN A 105 -4.76 -1.00 6.33
C ASN A 105 -5.90 -1.82 5.69
N LEU A 106 -5.96 -3.12 5.98
CA LEU A 106 -7.07 -3.97 5.50
C LEU A 106 -8.41 -3.55 6.12
N ALA A 107 -8.41 -3.11 7.38
CA ALA A 107 -9.59 -2.54 8.03
C ALA A 107 -10.08 -1.25 7.34
N ILE A 108 -9.18 -0.40 6.82
CA ILE A 108 -9.57 0.76 6.00
C ILE A 108 -10.36 0.29 4.76
N TYR A 109 -9.83 -0.70 4.04
CA TYR A 109 -10.50 -1.25 2.85
C TYR A 109 -11.89 -1.84 3.17
N TYR A 110 -12.01 -2.61 4.25
CA TYR A 110 -13.30 -3.14 4.68
C TYR A 110 -14.24 -2.07 5.24
N SER A 111 -13.71 -0.98 5.80
CA SER A 111 -14.51 0.19 6.20
C SER A 111 -15.15 0.84 4.98
N ALA A 112 -14.39 1.01 3.89
CA ALA A 112 -14.92 1.53 2.62
C ALA A 112 -16.05 0.66 2.06
N ILE A 113 -15.86 -0.67 2.03
CA ILE A 113 -16.91 -1.59 1.54
C ILE A 113 -18.13 -1.55 2.46
N SER A 114 -17.93 -1.63 3.77
CA SER A 114 -19.05 -1.66 4.73
C SER A 114 -19.85 -0.37 4.70
N ALA A 115 -19.18 0.79 4.64
CA ALA A 115 -19.84 2.09 4.46
C ALA A 115 -20.63 2.14 3.14
N TYR A 116 -20.07 1.63 2.05
CA TYR A 116 -20.79 1.56 0.77
C TYR A 116 -22.03 0.65 0.84
N GLN A 117 -21.95 -0.50 1.51
CA GLN A 117 -23.11 -1.40 1.72
C GLN A 117 -24.20 -0.77 2.60
N LEU A 118 -23.82 0.17 3.47
CA LEU A 118 -24.72 0.99 4.28
C LEU A 118 -25.23 2.23 3.52
N GLU A 119 -24.99 2.32 2.22
CA GLU A 119 -25.35 3.45 1.34
C GLU A 119 -24.66 4.78 1.69
N ASN A 120 -23.62 4.76 2.53
CA ASN A 120 -22.80 5.92 2.89
C ASN A 120 -21.65 6.10 1.90
N ILE A 121 -21.94 6.56 0.68
CA ILE A 121 -20.94 6.67 -0.40
C ILE A 121 -19.80 7.65 -0.07
N ASP A 122 -20.11 8.79 0.57
CA ASP A 122 -19.09 9.79 0.91
C ASP A 122 -18.08 9.23 1.92
N GLU A 123 -18.56 8.56 2.96
CA GLU A 123 -17.70 7.91 3.95
C GLU A 123 -16.90 6.74 3.33
N ALA A 124 -17.50 6.00 2.39
CA ALA A 124 -16.78 4.97 1.66
C ALA A 124 -15.61 5.55 0.83
N LEU A 125 -15.80 6.75 0.26
CA LEU A 125 -14.76 7.47 -0.45
C LEU A 125 -13.65 7.95 0.48
N ASP A 126 -14.00 8.50 1.64
CA ASP A 126 -13.02 8.92 2.64
C ASP A 126 -12.09 7.74 3.00
N TYR A 127 -12.66 6.56 3.28
CA TYR A 127 -11.86 5.37 3.59
C TYR A 127 -11.02 4.88 2.41
N ILE A 128 -11.59 4.75 1.21
CA ILE A 128 -10.82 4.19 0.09
C ILE A 128 -9.68 5.13 -0.37
N GLU A 129 -9.80 6.43 -0.13
CA GLU A 129 -8.73 7.40 -0.37
C GLU A 129 -7.58 7.28 0.62
N GLU A 130 -7.86 6.88 1.86
CA GLU A 130 -6.83 6.59 2.88
C GLU A 130 -6.16 5.22 2.70
N PHE A 131 -6.78 4.30 1.98
CA PHE A 131 -6.26 2.94 1.81
C PHE A 131 -4.92 2.88 1.08
N GLU A 132 -3.90 2.29 1.70
CA GLU A 132 -2.62 2.03 1.05
C GLU A 132 -2.74 0.85 0.08
N VAL A 133 -2.89 1.17 -1.21
CA VAL A 133 -3.08 0.16 -2.27
C VAL A 133 -1.88 -0.79 -2.36
N PRO A 134 -2.08 -2.12 -2.18
CA PRO A 134 -1.02 -3.11 -2.29
C PRO A 134 -0.46 -3.19 -3.71
N LYS A 135 0.86 -3.37 -3.83
CA LYS A 135 1.50 -3.59 -5.14
C LYS A 135 1.03 -4.90 -5.78
N GLY A 136 1.06 -4.94 -7.10
CA GLY A 136 0.70 -6.13 -7.87
C GLY A 136 -0.81 -6.31 -8.05
N ILE A 137 -1.22 -7.52 -8.43
CA ILE A 137 -2.60 -7.81 -8.85
C ILE A 137 -3.65 -7.49 -7.77
N LEU A 138 -3.30 -7.68 -6.48
CA LEU A 138 -4.22 -7.45 -5.37
C LEU A 138 -4.67 -5.98 -5.25
N GLY A 139 -3.84 -5.02 -5.66
CA GLY A 139 -4.22 -3.61 -5.65
C GLY A 139 -5.11 -3.18 -6.81
N VAL A 140 -5.25 -4.00 -7.86
CA VAL A 140 -6.14 -3.67 -8.99
C VAL A 140 -7.59 -3.64 -8.51
N GLY A 141 -7.99 -4.60 -7.67
CA GLY A 141 -9.35 -4.64 -7.10
C GLY A 141 -9.68 -3.42 -6.27
N ALA A 142 -8.74 -2.95 -5.43
CA ALA A 142 -8.94 -1.75 -4.62
C ALA A 142 -9.08 -0.47 -5.46
N LYS A 143 -8.27 -0.31 -6.51
CA LYS A 143 -8.41 0.82 -7.43
C LYS A 143 -9.71 0.75 -8.25
N ASN A 144 -10.13 -0.45 -8.64
CA ASN A 144 -11.42 -0.64 -9.30
C ASN A 144 -12.58 -0.26 -8.36
N LEU A 145 -12.53 -0.64 -7.09
CA LEU A 145 -13.52 -0.21 -6.08
C LEU A 145 -13.53 1.32 -5.93
N HIS A 146 -12.36 1.96 -5.83
CA HIS A 146 -12.25 3.41 -5.75
C HIS A 146 -12.90 4.11 -6.96
N ALA A 147 -12.65 3.60 -8.17
CA ALA A 147 -13.27 4.13 -9.38
C ALA A 147 -14.80 3.95 -9.37
N LYS A 148 -15.30 2.80 -8.87
CA LYS A 148 -16.74 2.54 -8.72
C LYS A 148 -17.39 3.46 -7.68
N LEU A 149 -16.69 3.81 -6.61
CA LEU A 149 -17.18 4.76 -5.61
C LEU A 149 -17.27 6.18 -6.19
N TYR A 150 -16.28 6.61 -6.99
CA TYR A 150 -16.41 7.86 -7.75
C TYR A 150 -17.53 7.82 -8.79
N LEU A 151 -17.80 6.66 -9.39
CA LEU A 151 -18.94 6.52 -10.28
C LEU A 151 -20.25 6.65 -9.50
N ALA A 152 -20.35 6.03 -8.33
CA ALA A 152 -21.53 6.03 -7.47
C ALA A 152 -21.87 7.44 -6.92
N ASN A 153 -20.86 8.27 -6.65
CA ASN A 153 -21.08 9.66 -6.23
C ASN A 153 -21.24 10.65 -7.40
N GLY A 154 -21.22 10.17 -8.65
CA GLY A 154 -21.38 10.98 -9.86
C GLY A 154 -20.12 11.70 -10.34
N SER A 155 -18.96 11.47 -9.72
CA SER A 155 -17.66 12.02 -10.14
C SER A 155 -17.09 11.26 -11.34
N LEU A 156 -17.77 11.36 -12.49
CA LEU A 156 -17.45 10.61 -13.72
C LEU A 156 -16.00 10.78 -14.18
N GLU A 157 -15.45 12.00 -14.16
CA GLU A 157 -14.07 12.23 -14.60
C GLU A 157 -13.05 11.54 -13.67
N SER A 158 -13.27 11.62 -12.35
CA SER A 158 -12.46 10.93 -11.36
C SER A 158 -12.59 9.41 -11.49
N ALA A 159 -13.79 8.91 -11.76
CA ALA A 159 -14.03 7.49 -12.01
C ALA A 159 -13.24 6.99 -13.23
N ALA A 160 -13.34 7.67 -14.37
CA ALA A 160 -12.63 7.30 -15.60
C ALA A 160 -11.10 7.27 -15.40
N LYS A 161 -10.54 8.31 -14.78
CA LYS A 161 -9.10 8.39 -14.45
C LYS A 161 -8.66 7.28 -13.50
N THR A 162 -9.48 6.96 -12.50
CA THR A 162 -9.16 5.92 -11.51
C THR A 162 -9.28 4.51 -12.11
N PHE A 163 -10.23 4.27 -13.03
CA PHE A 163 -10.27 3.03 -13.83
C PHE A 163 -9.03 2.88 -14.72
N GLU A 164 -8.57 3.95 -15.39
CA GLU A 164 -7.29 3.91 -16.11
C GLU A 164 -6.13 3.59 -15.16
N SER A 165 -6.09 4.22 -13.97
CA SER A 165 -5.09 3.91 -12.95
C SER A 165 -5.12 2.44 -12.53
N ALA A 166 -6.31 1.86 -12.36
CA ALA A 166 -6.49 0.44 -12.05
C ALA A 166 -5.97 -0.46 -13.18
N ALA A 167 -6.29 -0.14 -14.44
CA ALA A 167 -5.82 -0.86 -15.62
C ALA A 167 -4.29 -0.84 -15.76
N ARG A 168 -3.62 0.21 -15.28
CA ARG A 168 -2.17 0.37 -15.34
C ARG A 168 -1.45 -0.11 -14.09
N TRP A 169 -2.16 -0.41 -13.00
CA TRP A 169 -1.55 -0.79 -11.72
C TRP A 169 -0.79 -2.11 -11.80
N ASN A 170 -1.37 -3.10 -12.46
CA ASN A 170 -0.73 -4.35 -12.78
C ASN A 170 -1.26 -4.83 -14.13
N ASN A 171 -0.50 -4.67 -15.21
CA ASN A 171 -1.01 -5.00 -16.54
C ASN A 171 -1.15 -6.53 -16.71
N ASN A 172 -2.38 -7.02 -16.94
CA ASN A 172 -2.68 -8.43 -17.16
C ASN A 172 -4.00 -8.64 -17.93
N GLU A 173 -4.12 -9.79 -18.59
CA GLU A 173 -5.29 -10.19 -19.40
C GLU A 173 -6.61 -10.25 -18.61
N ALA A 174 -6.56 -10.51 -17.30
CA ALA A 174 -7.76 -10.76 -16.49
C ALA A 174 -8.48 -9.49 -16.05
N THR A 175 -7.75 -8.37 -15.89
CA THR A 175 -8.30 -7.15 -15.27
C THR A 175 -8.04 -5.88 -16.06
N THR A 176 -6.96 -5.81 -16.86
CA THR A 176 -6.68 -4.62 -17.68
C THR A 176 -7.83 -4.31 -18.65
N PRO A 177 -8.35 -5.26 -19.45
CA PRO A 177 -9.39 -4.96 -20.45
C PRO A 177 -10.68 -4.45 -19.82
N ASP A 178 -11.04 -4.97 -18.65
CA ASP A 178 -12.25 -4.59 -17.92
C ASP A 178 -12.20 -3.14 -17.41
N ASN A 179 -11.07 -2.77 -16.80
CA ASN A 179 -10.86 -1.42 -16.31
C ASN A 179 -10.72 -0.41 -17.47
N LEU A 180 -10.03 -0.80 -18.56
CA LEU A 180 -9.95 0.01 -19.77
C LEU A 180 -11.33 0.27 -20.38
N LEU A 181 -12.17 -0.76 -20.45
CA LEU A 181 -13.51 -0.64 -21.02
C LEU A 181 -14.38 0.27 -20.16
N SER A 182 -14.33 0.09 -18.83
CA SER A 182 -15.06 0.95 -17.88
C SER A 182 -14.66 2.41 -18.03
N ALA A 183 -13.37 2.71 -18.13
CA ALA A 183 -12.89 4.06 -18.40
C ALA A 183 -13.36 4.60 -19.76
N ALA A 184 -13.29 3.78 -20.82
CA ALA A 184 -13.71 4.19 -22.16
C ALA A 184 -15.20 4.52 -22.24
N GLU A 185 -16.05 3.73 -21.59
CA GLU A 185 -17.49 3.98 -21.51
C GLU A 185 -17.79 5.32 -20.82
N ILE A 186 -17.13 5.59 -19.70
CA ILE A 186 -17.31 6.86 -18.97
C ILE A 186 -16.76 8.05 -19.78
N TYR A 187 -15.62 7.90 -20.45
CA TYR A 187 -15.12 8.95 -21.34
C TYR A 187 -16.07 9.22 -22.52
N SER A 188 -16.70 8.17 -23.07
CA SER A 188 -17.72 8.34 -24.09
C SER A 188 -18.92 9.11 -23.56
N GLU A 189 -19.38 8.82 -22.34
CA GLU A 189 -20.48 9.53 -21.68
C GLU A 189 -20.15 11.01 -21.44
N LEU A 190 -18.90 11.30 -21.08
CA LEU A 190 -18.36 12.66 -20.93
C LEU A 190 -18.13 13.38 -22.28
N GLY A 191 -18.40 12.73 -23.42
CA GLY A 191 -18.15 13.28 -24.75
C GLY A 191 -16.68 13.32 -25.18
N ASN A 192 -15.78 12.71 -24.40
CA ASN A 192 -14.36 12.57 -24.75
C ASN A 192 -14.15 11.33 -25.64
N THR A 193 -14.69 11.41 -26.85
CA THR A 193 -14.68 10.31 -27.83
C THR A 193 -13.28 9.91 -28.26
N THR A 194 -12.33 10.84 -28.32
CA THR A 194 -10.92 10.56 -28.64
C THR A 194 -10.32 9.64 -27.60
N LYS A 195 -10.43 9.98 -26.31
CA LYS A 195 -9.88 9.16 -25.23
C LYS A 195 -10.56 7.80 -25.14
N ALA A 196 -11.88 7.75 -25.32
CA ALA A 196 -12.63 6.50 -25.36
C ALA A 196 -12.15 5.59 -26.51
N ALA A 197 -11.95 6.15 -27.71
CA ALA A 197 -11.48 5.41 -28.87
C ALA A 197 -10.05 4.86 -28.68
N ASP A 198 -9.16 5.62 -28.05
CA ASP A 198 -7.79 5.19 -27.75
C ASP A 198 -7.78 3.97 -26.80
N LEU A 199 -8.56 4.02 -25.73
CA LEU A 199 -8.64 2.91 -24.76
C LEU A 199 -9.29 1.67 -25.39
N VAL A 200 -10.32 1.84 -26.22
CA VAL A 200 -10.94 0.75 -26.98
C VAL A 200 -9.95 0.12 -27.97
N ALA A 201 -9.17 0.94 -28.68
CA ALA A 201 -8.13 0.44 -29.57
C ALA A 201 -7.07 -0.36 -28.80
N GLU A 202 -6.69 0.08 -27.61
CA GLU A 202 -5.79 -0.66 -26.73
C GLU A 202 -6.34 -2.04 -26.37
N ILE A 203 -7.61 -2.13 -25.97
CA ILE A 203 -8.28 -3.43 -25.69
C ILE A 203 -8.20 -4.36 -26.90
N LEU A 204 -8.60 -3.88 -28.07
CA LEU A 204 -8.69 -4.71 -29.28
C LEU A 204 -7.33 -5.13 -29.85
N THR A 205 -6.26 -4.37 -29.55
CA THR A 205 -4.91 -4.65 -30.06
C THR A 205 -4.07 -5.46 -29.09
N GLN A 206 -4.12 -5.13 -27.80
CA GLN A 206 -3.28 -5.78 -26.78
C GLN A 206 -3.98 -6.97 -26.12
N PHE A 207 -5.31 -6.98 -26.06
CA PHE A 207 -6.10 -8.02 -25.39
C PHE A 207 -7.18 -8.61 -26.32
N PRO A 208 -6.82 -9.08 -27.52
CA PRO A 208 -7.77 -9.50 -28.55
C PRO A 208 -8.62 -10.72 -28.18
N ASN A 209 -8.23 -11.48 -27.14
CA ASN A 209 -8.98 -12.65 -26.65
C ASN A 209 -9.69 -12.38 -25.32
N SER A 210 -9.73 -11.11 -24.88
CA SER A 210 -10.41 -10.74 -23.64
C SER A 210 -11.94 -10.89 -23.76
N SER A 211 -12.61 -11.16 -22.64
CA SER A 211 -14.08 -11.17 -22.57
C SER A 211 -14.73 -9.84 -22.97
N GLN A 212 -13.95 -8.75 -22.93
CA GLN A 212 -14.39 -7.39 -23.23
C GLN A 212 -14.35 -7.07 -24.72
N GLN A 213 -13.73 -7.90 -25.57
CA GLN A 213 -13.53 -7.63 -26.99
C GLN A 213 -14.83 -7.21 -27.71
N ALA A 214 -15.89 -8.02 -27.61
CA ALA A 214 -17.15 -7.75 -28.31
C ALA A 214 -17.79 -6.42 -27.89
N ARG A 215 -17.71 -6.08 -26.60
CA ARG A 215 -18.24 -4.83 -26.05
C ARG A 215 -17.39 -3.63 -26.46
N ALA A 216 -16.06 -3.80 -26.53
CA ALA A 216 -15.14 -2.81 -27.06
C ALA A 216 -15.38 -2.55 -28.56
N GLU A 217 -15.63 -3.57 -29.38
CA GLU A 217 -16.01 -3.40 -30.79
C GLU A 217 -17.34 -2.66 -30.94
N PHE A 218 -18.34 -2.98 -30.12
CA PHE A 218 -19.61 -2.27 -30.10
C PHE A 218 -19.42 -0.78 -29.76
N LEU A 219 -18.65 -0.47 -28.71
CA LEU A 219 -18.34 0.90 -28.33
C LEU A 219 -17.58 1.65 -29.44
N LYS A 220 -16.60 1.00 -30.09
CA LYS A 220 -15.89 1.56 -31.25
C LYS A 220 -16.84 1.99 -32.37
N GLY A 221 -17.84 1.15 -32.67
CA GLY A 221 -18.86 1.46 -33.68
C GLY A 221 -19.69 2.68 -33.33
N ASN A 222 -20.12 2.80 -32.07
CA ASN A 222 -20.92 3.93 -31.60
C ASN A 222 -20.12 5.25 -31.64
N LEU A 223 -18.84 5.21 -31.25
CA LEU A 223 -17.96 6.38 -31.26
C LEU A 223 -17.72 6.95 -32.67
N ALA A 224 -17.85 6.13 -33.72
CA ALA A 224 -17.66 6.58 -35.10
C ALA A 224 -18.86 7.36 -35.68
N ILE A 225 -19.99 7.37 -34.95
CA ILE A 225 -21.26 7.98 -35.39
C ILE A 225 -21.56 9.28 -34.62
N GLN A 226 -20.82 9.57 -33.55
CA GLN A 226 -20.92 10.79 -32.73
C GLN A 226 -20.05 11.91 -33.28
#